data_AF-A0A716EK99-F1
#
_entry.id   AF-A0A716EK99-F1
#
_cell.length_a   1.000
_cell.length_b   1.000
_cell.length_c   1.000
_cell.angle_alpha   90.00
_cell.angle_beta   90.00
_cell.angle_gamma   90.00
#
_symmetry.space_group_name_H-M   'P 1'
#
loop_
_entity.id
_entity.type
_entity.pdbx_description
1 polymer ?
#
loop_
_entity_poly.entity_id
_entity_poly.type
_entity_poly.pdbx_seq_one_letter_code
_entity_poly.pdbx_strand_id
1 'polypeptide(L)' 'MNKDEAGGNWKQFKGKMKEQWGKLTDDNMTVIEGKRDQLVGKIQERYGYQKDQAEKEVVDWETRNNYRW' A
#
# COMPACT_ATOMS: atom_id res chain seq x y z
N MET A 1 -11.80 -14.76 -8.94
CA MET A 1 -10.65 -15.49 -8.33
C MET A 1 -10.64 -15.15 -6.84
N ASN A 2 -10.32 -16.13 -5.99
CA ASN A 2 -10.77 -16.23 -4.60
C ASN A 2 -10.29 -15.08 -3.69
N LYS A 3 -11.23 -14.48 -2.95
CA LYS A 3 -10.99 -13.41 -1.97
C LYS A 3 -10.10 -13.86 -0.79
N ASP A 4 -10.00 -15.17 -0.58
CA ASP A 4 -9.23 -15.81 0.50
C ASP A 4 -7.70 -15.74 0.33
N GLU A 5 -7.18 -15.70 -0.90
CA GLU A 5 -5.73 -15.54 -1.14
C GLU A 5 -5.26 -14.10 -0.87
N ALA A 6 -6.15 -13.12 -1.09
CA ALA A 6 -5.86 -11.72 -0.84
C ALA A 6 -5.64 -11.45 0.67
N GLY A 7 -6.42 -12.09 1.56
CA GLY A 7 -6.32 -11.89 3.00
C GLY A 7 -5.02 -12.45 3.62
N GLY A 8 -4.55 -13.61 3.16
CA GLY A 8 -3.30 -14.22 3.62
C GLY A 8 -2.05 -13.42 3.19
N ASN A 9 -2.04 -12.94 1.95
CA ASN A 9 -0.94 -12.14 1.42
C ASN A 9 -0.95 -10.70 1.97
N TRP A 10 -2.14 -10.15 2.28
CA TRP A 10 -2.31 -8.81 2.83
C TRP A 10 -1.55 -8.59 4.15
N LYS A 11 -1.47 -9.61 5.01
CA LYS A 11 -0.75 -9.48 6.29
C LYS A 11 0.76 -9.30 6.09
N GLN A 12 1.36 -9.99 5.12
CA GLN A 12 2.77 -9.80 4.77
C GLN A 12 3.00 -8.45 4.09
N PHE A 13 2.08 -8.08 3.19
CA PHE A 13 2.06 -6.77 2.53
C PHE A 13 2.08 -5.62 3.55
N LYS A 14 1.20 -5.70 4.55
CA LYS A 14 1.08 -4.73 5.65
C LYS A 14 2.42 -4.49 6.36
N GLY A 15 3.20 -5.55 6.60
CA GLY A 15 4.53 -5.44 7.19
C GLY A 15 5.47 -4.60 6.31
N LYS A 16 5.61 -4.97 5.04
CA LYS A 16 6.50 -4.29 4.09
C LYS A 16 6.09 -2.86 3.79
N MET A 17 4.79 -2.58 3.77
CA MET A 17 4.29 -1.21 3.64
C MET A 17 4.68 -0.35 4.84
N LYS A 18 4.69 -0.90 6.06
CA LYS A 18 5.09 -0.13 7.26
C LYS A 18 6.58 0.16 7.24
N GLU A 19 7.37 -0.78 6.73
CA GLU A 19 8.80 -0.59 6.55
C GLU A 19 9.09 0.53 5.53
N GLN A 20 8.39 0.54 4.39
CA GLN A 20 8.52 1.60 3.38
C GLN A 20 7.93 2.93 3.86
N TRP A 21 6.72 2.90 4.40
CA TRP A 21 5.95 4.05 4.79
C TRP A 21 5.64 4.01 6.29
N GLY A 22 6.64 4.29 7.13
CA GLY A 22 6.49 4.30 8.59
C GLY A 22 5.44 5.27 9.14
N LYS A 23 4.97 6.25 8.35
CA LYS A 23 3.84 7.11 8.74
C LYS A 23 2.48 6.47 8.51
N LEU A 24 2.35 5.40 7.73
CA LEU A 24 1.10 4.68 7.54
C LEU A 24 0.83 3.80 8.77
N THR A 25 -0.31 4.01 9.42
CA THR A 25 -0.71 3.22 10.60
C THR A 25 -1.42 1.93 10.19
N ASP A 26 -1.55 1.01 11.16
CA ASP A 26 -2.34 -0.21 11.01
C ASP A 26 -3.74 0.01 10.46
N ASP A 27 -4.39 1.08 10.92
CA ASP A 27 -5.72 1.52 10.50
C ASP A 27 -5.74 1.90 9.02
N ASN A 28 -4.73 2.66 8.55
CA ASN A 28 -4.66 3.06 7.15
C ASN A 28 -4.54 1.84 6.24
N MET A 29 -3.80 0.82 6.67
CA MET A 29 -3.70 -0.42 5.89
C MET A 29 -5.00 -1.22 5.91
N THR A 30 -5.76 -1.20 7.00
CA THR A 30 -7.11 -1.79 6.97
C THR A 30 -7.99 -1.09 5.94
N VAL A 31 -7.91 0.23 5.80
CA VAL A 31 -8.65 0.99 4.78
C VAL A 31 -8.15 0.70 3.36
N ILE A 32 -6.84 0.51 3.19
CA ILE A 32 -6.25 0.22 1.88
C ILE A 32 -6.75 -1.13 1.35
N GLU A 33 -6.77 -2.18 2.18
CA GLU A 33 -7.31 -3.51 1.83
C GLU A 33 -6.89 -4.01 0.43
N GLY A 34 -5.61 -3.85 0.06
CA GLY A 34 -5.10 -4.27 -1.26
C GLY A 34 -5.39 -3.32 -2.42
N LYS A 35 -6.09 -2.20 -2.19
CA LYS A 35 -6.48 -1.25 -3.24
C LYS A 35 -5.39 -0.21 -3.47
N ARG A 36 -4.80 -0.23 -4.67
CA ARG A 36 -3.77 0.73 -5.10
C ARG A 36 -4.20 2.19 -4.94
N ASP A 37 -5.41 2.53 -5.35
CA ASP A 37 -5.92 3.91 -5.26
C ASP A 37 -5.99 4.43 -3.82
N GLN A 38 -6.44 3.58 -2.88
CA GLN A 38 -6.49 3.92 -1.46
C GLN A 38 -5.08 4.12 -0.89
N LEU A 39 -4.11 3.33 -1.31
CA LEU A 39 -2.71 3.50 -0.91
C LEU A 39 -2.15 4.84 -1.38
N VAL A 40 -2.34 5.18 -2.65
CA VAL A 40 -1.92 6.46 -3.22
C VAL A 40 -2.59 7.62 -2.46
N GLY A 41 -3.89 7.53 -2.17
CA GLY A 41 -4.60 8.51 -1.35
C GLY A 41 -3.98 8.69 0.04
N LYS A 42 -3.74 7.58 0.75
CA LYS A 42 -3.16 7.63 2.11
C LYS A 42 -1.73 8.17 2.12
N ILE A 43 -0.92 7.87 1.10
CA ILE A 43 0.43 8.44 0.97
C ILE A 43 0.36 9.95 0.78
N GLN A 44 -0.53 10.44 -0.09
CA GLN A 44 -0.76 11.88 -0.25
C GLN A 44 -1.18 12.53 1.08
N GLU A 45 -2.14 11.96 1.79
CA GLU A 45 -2.63 12.49 3.07
C GLU A 45 -1.55 12.51 4.17
N ARG A 46 -0.74 11.44 4.28
CA ARG A 46 0.21 11.26 5.40
C ARG A 46 1.57 11.89 5.15
N TYR A 47 1.97 12.01 3.90
CA TYR A 47 3.26 12.56 3.51
C TYR A 47 3.17 13.94 2.84
N GLY A 48 1.97 14.40 2.48
CA GLY A 48 1.77 15.65 1.74
C GLY A 48 2.30 15.58 0.32
N TYR A 49 2.40 14.37 -0.24
CA TYR A 49 2.89 14.17 -1.61
C TYR A 49 1.82 14.53 -2.63
N GLN A 50 2.28 15.00 -3.79
CA GLN A 50 1.43 15.10 -4.96
C GLN A 50 1.11 13.71 -5.50
N LYS A 51 -0.02 13.59 -6.21
CA LYS A 51 -0.47 12.33 -6.79
C LYS A 51 0.62 11.60 -7.57
N ASP A 52 1.33 12.29 -8.46
CA ASP A 52 2.41 11.70 -9.27
C ASP A 52 3.53 11.07 -8.41
N GLN A 53 3.99 11.80 -7.38
CA GLN A 53 5.01 11.30 -6.46
C GLN A 53 4.50 10.10 -5.65
N ALA A 54 3.25 10.15 -5.19
CA ALA A 54 2.64 9.04 -4.46
C ALA A 54 2.46 7.81 -5.36
N GLU A 55 2.04 7.98 -6.61
CA GLU A 55 1.94 6.89 -7.58
C GLU A 55 3.31 6.28 -7.89
N LYS A 56 4.35 7.10 -8.02
CA LYS A 56 5.72 6.63 -8.23
C LYS A 56 6.24 5.79 -7.06
N GLU A 57 6.01 6.24 -5.84
CA GLU A 57 6.34 5.49 -4.62
C GLU A 57 5.64 4.13 -4.59
N VAL A 58 4.36 4.10 -4.96
CA VAL A 58 3.58 2.86 -5.01
C VAL A 58 4.10 1.93 -6.08
N VAL A 59 4.39 2.42 -7.28
CA VAL A 59 4.95 1.61 -8.39
C VAL A 59 6.33 1.05 -8.05
N ASP A 60 7.21 1.84 -7.44
CA ASP A 60 8.53 1.37 -6.97
C ASP A 60 8.36 0.24 -5.94
N TRP A 61 7.46 0.44 -4.98
CA TRP A 61 7.17 -0.56 -3.96
C TRP A 61 6.57 -1.84 -4.55
N GLU A 62 5.64 -1.73 -5.51
CA GLU A 62 5.04 -2.87 -6.22
C GLU A 62 6.11 -3.68 -6.95
N THR A 63 7.01 -2.99 -7.64
CA THR A 63 8.11 -3.60 -8.41
C THR A 63 9.08 -4.35 -7.49
N ARG A 64 9.49 -3.73 -6.37
CA ARG A 64 10.39 -4.36 -5.39
C ARG A 64 9.78 -5.58 -4.71
N ASN A 65 8.46 -5.61 -4.56
CA ASN A 65 7.75 -6.68 -3.87
C ASN A 65 7.11 -7.70 -4.81
N ASN A 66 7.29 -7.54 -6.12
CA ASN A 66 6.62 -8.31 -7.16
C ASN A 66 5.11 -8.45 -6.88
N TYR A 67 4.50 -7.38 -6.38
CA TYR A 67 3.10 -7.38 -6.01
C TYR A 67 2.25 -6.93 -7.18
N ARG A 68 1.22 -7.70 -7.47
CA ARG A 68 0.14 -7.35 -8.39
C ARG A 68 -1.15 -7.33 -7.58
N TRP A 69 -1.79 -6.16 -7.55
CA TRP A 69 -3.15 -5.96 -7.08
C TRP A 69 -4.16 -6.49 -8.11
#